data_AF-A0A1F6SYL4-F1
#
_entry.id   AF-A0A1F6SYL4-F1
#
_cell.length_a   1.000
_cell.length_b   1.000
_cell.length_c   1.000
_cell.angle_alpha   90.00
_cell.angle_beta   90.00
_cell.angle_gamma   90.00
#
_symmetry.space_group_name_H-M   'P 1'
#
loop_
_entity.id
_entity.type
_entity.pdbx_description
1 polymer ?
#
loop_
_entity_poly.entity_id
_entity_poly.type
_entity_poly.pdbx_seq_one_letter_code
_entity_poly.pdbx_strand_id
1 'polypeptide(L)' 'MPKQPSTRLIDQSKGGFAYYLSDEQLAAYARLTPYERLRWVDEIRLFTLMARTPETAERQERLRRGETIVPLTG' A
#
# COMPACT_ATOMS: atom_id res chain seq x y z
N MET A 1 26.08 -9.11 3.71
CA MET A 1 25.31 -7.89 3.39
C MET A 1 24.44 -8.18 2.19
N PRO A 2 23.11 -8.01 2.23
CA PRO A 2 22.31 -8.18 1.03
C PRO A 2 22.76 -7.09 0.04
N LYS A 3 23.15 -7.51 -1.16
CA LYS A 3 23.57 -6.61 -2.23
C LYS A 3 22.34 -5.81 -2.65
N GLN A 4 22.36 -4.49 -2.48
CA GLN A 4 21.32 -3.62 -3.03
C GLN A 4 21.35 -3.76 -4.56
N PRO A 5 20.32 -4.27 -5.23
CA PRO A 5 20.29 -4.24 -6.68
C PRO A 5 20.00 -2.81 -7.13
N SER A 6 20.73 -2.40 -8.17
CA SER A 6 20.63 -1.12 -8.87
C SER A 6 19.20 -0.58 -8.89
N THR A 7 19.02 0.57 -8.24
CA THR A 7 17.85 1.44 -8.36
C THR A 7 17.52 1.63 -9.84
N ARG A 8 16.56 0.87 -10.38
CA ARG A 8 15.91 1.26 -11.64
C ARG A 8 15.30 2.63 -11.36
N LEU A 9 15.81 3.63 -12.04
CA LEU A 9 15.42 5.03 -11.92
C LEU A 9 13.90 5.11 -12.11
N ILE A 10 13.22 5.37 -11.01
CA ILE A 10 11.79 5.64 -10.97
C ILE A 10 11.63 6.98 -11.68
N ASP A 11 10.85 7.02 -12.75
CA ASP A 11 10.45 8.26 -13.38
C ASP A 11 9.64 9.08 -12.38
N GLN A 12 10.29 10.02 -11.70
CA GLN A 12 9.67 10.86 -10.67
C GLN A 12 8.59 11.80 -11.24
N SER A 13 8.45 11.89 -12.58
CA SER A 13 7.49 12.77 -13.22
C SER A 13 6.03 12.31 -13.09
N LYS A 14 5.77 11.04 -12.76
CA LYS A 14 4.40 10.49 -12.75
C LYS A 14 3.69 10.47 -11.39
N GLY A 15 4.37 10.86 -10.31
CA GLY A 15 3.84 10.70 -8.95
C GLY A 15 3.64 9.22 -8.58
N GLY A 16 3.68 8.91 -7.28
CA GLY A 16 3.49 7.55 -6.76
C GLY A 16 4.53 7.14 -5.74
N PHE A 17 4.35 5.94 -5.19
CA PHE A 17 5.25 5.34 -4.21
C PHE A 17 5.89 4.09 -4.79
N ALA A 18 7.16 3.89 -4.48
CA ALA A 18 7.91 2.72 -4.89
C ALA A 18 8.69 2.17 -3.69
N TYR A 19 8.68 0.85 -3.57
CA TYR A 19 9.33 0.13 -2.48
C TYR A 19 10.09 -1.07 -3.05
N TYR A 20 11.19 -1.41 -2.41
CA TYR A 20 11.97 -2.59 -2.73
C TYR A 20 11.53 -3.76 -1.86
N LEU A 21 11.39 -4.94 -2.46
CA LEU A 21 11.19 -6.20 -1.77
C LEU A 21 12.34 -7.14 -2.13
N SER A 22 12.95 -7.76 -1.13
CA SER A 22 14.00 -8.76 -1.35
C SER A 22 13.41 -10.09 -1.79
N ASP A 23 14.23 -10.91 -2.44
CA ASP A 23 13.84 -12.26 -2.87
C ASP A 23 13.41 -13.12 -1.67
N GLU A 24 14.03 -12.94 -0.50
CA GLU A 24 13.65 -13.63 0.73
C GLU A 24 12.24 -13.22 1.21
N GLN A 25 11.89 -11.93 1.09
CA GLN A 25 10.57 -11.44 1.46
C GLN A 25 9.50 -12.01 0.52
N LEU A 26 9.79 -12.06 -0.78
CA LEU A 26 8.90 -12.67 -1.78
C LEU A 26 8.73 -14.17 -1.52
N ALA A 27 9.83 -14.87 -1.23
CA ALA A 27 9.80 -16.30 -0.93
C ALA A 27 9.09 -16.63 0.39
N ALA A 28 9.16 -15.74 1.39
CA ALA A 28 8.41 -15.88 2.65
C ALA A 28 6.90 -15.73 2.40
N TYR A 29 6.49 -14.70 1.66
CA TYR A 29 5.08 -14.49 1.30
C TYR A 29 4.51 -15.66 0.47
N ALA A 30 5.30 -16.18 -0.48
CA ALA A 30 4.87 -17.29 -1.34
C ALA A 30 4.53 -18.57 -0.55
N ARG A 31 5.17 -18.79 0.61
CA ARG A 31 4.92 -19.96 1.47
C ARG A 31 3.64 -19.86 2.29
N LEU A 32 3.04 -18.67 2.41
CA LEU A 32 1.81 -18.50 3.16
C LEU A 32 0.65 -19.22 2.46
N THR A 33 -0.15 -19.94 3.25
CA THR A 33 -1.43 -20.49 2.82
C THR A 33 -2.42 -19.38 2.45
N PRO A 34 -3.47 -19.67 1.66
CA PRO A 34 -4.50 -18.69 1.35
C PRO A 34 -5.11 -18.03 2.60
N TYR A 35 -5.34 -18.82 3.65
CA TYR A 35 -5.89 -18.31 4.90
C TYR A 35 -4.94 -17.35 5.64
N GLU A 36 -3.64 -17.67 5.70
CA GLU A 36 -2.66 -16.76 6.31
C GLU A 36 -2.52 -15.46 5.53
N ARG A 37 -2.62 -15.50 4.19
CA ARG A 37 -2.64 -14.29 3.37
C ARG A 37 -3.88 -13.45 3.66
N LEU A 38 -5.06 -14.07 3.82
CA LEU A 38 -6.28 -13.35 4.20
C LEU A 38 -6.17 -12.73 5.59
N ARG A 39 -5.62 -13.46 6.56
CA ARG A 39 -5.35 -12.94 7.90
C ARG A 39 -4.42 -11.73 7.83
N TRP A 40 -3.33 -11.82 7.07
CA TRP A 40 -2.41 -10.70 6.88
C TRP A 40 -3.10 -9.47 6.27
N VAL A 41 -3.97 -9.65 5.26
CA VAL A 41 -4.74 -8.54 4.68
C VAL A 41 -5.65 -7.89 5.72
N ASP A 42 -6.31 -8.68 6.57
CA ASP A 42 -7.20 -8.15 7.60
C ASP A 42 -6.42 -7.41 8.70
N GLU A 43 -5.28 -7.93 9.14
CA GLU A 43 -4.39 -7.26 10.08
C GLU A 43 -3.88 -5.91 9.55
N ILE A 44 -3.46 -5.86 8.28
CA ILE A 44 -3.04 -4.62 7.63
C ILE A 44 -4.22 -3.65 7.50
N ARG A 45 -5.41 -4.14 7.17
CA ARG A 45 -6.62 -3.30 7.13
C ARG A 45 -6.89 -2.69 8.51
N LEU A 46 -6.88 -3.48 9.58
CA LEU A 46 -7.08 -2.99 10.95
C LEU A 46 -6.02 -1.93 11.32
N PHE A 47 -4.76 -2.20 11.03
CA PHE A 47 -3.67 -1.24 11.23
C PHE A 47 -3.92 0.09 10.51
N THR A 48 -4.27 0.05 9.22
CA THR A 48 -4.54 1.27 8.44
C THR A 48 -5.76 2.02 8.97
N LEU A 49 -6.80 1.33 9.44
CA LEU A 49 -7.98 1.94 10.04
C LEU A 49 -7.63 2.67 11.34
N MET A 50 -6.77 2.08 12.18
CA MET A 50 -6.31 2.71 13.42
C MET A 50 -5.46 3.97 13.17
N ALA A 51 -4.74 4.02 12.05
CA ALA A 51 -3.90 5.16 11.69
C ALA A 51 -4.66 6.32 11.01
N ARG A 52 -5.99 6.22 10.84
CA ARG A 52 -6.77 7.25 10.15
C ARG A 52 -6.88 8.54 10.95
N THR A 53 -6.83 9.67 10.24
CA THR A 53 -7.25 10.98 10.71
C THR A 53 -8.67 11.27 10.17
N PRO A 54 -9.41 12.26 10.71
CA PRO A 54 -10.70 12.64 10.14
C PRO A 54 -10.62 12.99 8.65
N GLU A 55 -9.56 13.69 8.25
CA GLU A 55 -9.30 14.07 6.85
C GLU A 55 -9.06 12.84 5.96
N THR A 56 -8.17 11.93 6.35
CA THR A 56 -7.92 10.73 5.54
C THR A 56 -9.13 9.80 5.54
N ALA A 57 -9.94 9.82 6.61
CA ALA A 57 -11.18 9.08 6.66
C ALA A 57 -12.22 9.56 5.65
N GLU A 58 -12.41 10.87 5.52
CA GLU A 58 -13.29 11.48 4.53
C GLU A 58 -12.82 11.15 3.10
N ARG A 59 -11.53 11.36 2.81
CA ARG A 59 -10.95 11.03 1.49
C ARG A 59 -11.17 9.57 1.10
N GLN A 60 -10.98 8.65 2.04
CA GLN A 60 -11.16 7.22 1.80
C GLN A 60 -12.64 6.88 1.50
N GLU A 61 -13.57 7.52 2.20
CA GLU A 61 -15.00 7.35 1.99
C GLU A 61 -15.45 7.88 0.62
N ARG A 62 -14.88 9.00 0.17
CA ARG A 62 -15.14 9.54 -1.18
C ARG A 62 -14.69 8.58 -2.27
N LEU A 63 -13.49 8.01 -2.15
CA LEU A 63 -13.01 6.97 -3.06
C LEU A 63 -13.94 5.73 -3.06
N ARG A 64 -14.46 5.33 -1.90
CA ARG A 64 -15.42 4.21 -1.78
C ARG A 64 -16.72 4.47 -2.55
N ARG A 65 -17.13 5.73 -2.67
CA ARG A 65 -18.31 6.15 -3.45
C ARG A 65 -18.00 6.40 -4.93
N GLY A 66 -16.75 6.22 -5.36
CA GLY A 66 -16.32 6.50 -6.73
C GLY A 66 -16.07 7.99 -7.02
N GLU A 67 -15.92 8.82 -5.99
CA GLU A 67 -15.58 10.24 -6.12
C GLU A 67 -14.05 10.46 -6.17
N THR A 68 -13.63 11.67 -6.54
CA THR A 68 -12.22 12.08 -6.50
C THR A 68 -11.69 12.20 -5.07
N ILE A 69 -10.38 11.99 -4.85
CA ILE A 69 -9.77 12.03 -3.51
C ILE A 69 -9.87 13.42 -2.85
N VAL A 70 -9.76 14.48 -3.66
CA VAL A 70 -10.01 15.88 -3.28
C VAL A 70 -11.31 16.37 -3.91
N PRO A 71 -12.08 17.26 -3.27
CA PRO A 71 -13.29 17.80 -3.87
C PRO A 71 -12.97 18.40 -5.23
N LEU A 72 -13.83 18.19 -6.22
CA LEU A 72 -13.82 19.00 -7.43
C LEU A 72 -14.40 20.37 -7.04
N THR A 73 -13.66 21.17 -6.29
CA THR A 73 -13.97 22.58 -6.14
C THR A 73 -13.54 23.29 -7.41
N GLY A 74 -14.51 23.94 -8.07
CA GLY A 74 -14.25 25.13 -8.88
C GLY A 74 -13.90 26.33 -8.00
#